data_AF-A0A8C9G3D8-F1
#
_entry.id   AF-A0A8C9G3D8-F1
#
_cell.length_a   1.000
_cell.length_b   1.000
_cell.length_c   1.000
_cell.angle_alpha   90.00
_cell.angle_beta   90.00
_cell.angle_gamma   90.00
#
_symmetry.space_group_name_H-M   'P 1'
#
loop_
_entity.id
_entity.type
_entity.pdbx_description
1 polymer ?
#
loop_
_entity_poly.entity_id
_entity_poly.type
_entity_poly.pdbx_seq_one_letter_code
_entity_poly.pdbx_strand_id
1 'polypeptide(L)'
;MNENKKKKKDLEKKEKEKKYKARKMHYLLSTEQIAGIYNSPFRKSPDPMELLLRQSKPLSHRQQRVKSPFTYDLYDWPTCKRPPAFPTEEPLPPIGRQKPQGPFRDTAEVLRQRYKPLEPTLRVAASINSPLEKAREEMKREEWRKCIHDNE
;
A
#
# COMPACT_ATOMS: atom_id res chain seq x y z
N MET A 1 -54.39 -20.81 -0.42
CA MET A 1 -53.28 -20.28 -1.24
C MET A 1 -52.28 -19.37 -0.48
N ASN A 2 -52.66 -18.73 0.62
CA ASN A 2 -51.78 -17.78 1.34
C ASN A 2 -50.68 -18.44 2.19
N GLU A 3 -50.88 -19.65 2.70
CA GLU A 3 -49.88 -20.33 3.54
C GLU A 3 -48.65 -20.80 2.76
N ASN A 4 -48.83 -21.36 1.56
CA ASN A 4 -47.70 -21.78 0.73
C ASN A 4 -46.85 -20.58 0.28
N LYS A 5 -47.46 -19.42 0.04
CA LYS A 5 -46.75 -18.17 -0.22
C LYS A 5 -45.95 -17.69 1.00
N LYS A 6 -46.50 -17.81 2.22
CA LYS A 6 -45.78 -17.48 3.47
C LYS A 6 -44.58 -18.41 3.68
N LYS A 7 -44.79 -19.73 3.58
CA LYS A 7 -43.72 -20.74 3.69
C LYS A 7 -42.59 -20.50 2.70
N LYS A 8 -42.91 -20.14 1.44
CA LYS A 8 -41.90 -19.81 0.42
C LYS A 8 -41.09 -18.56 0.79
N LYS A 9 -41.74 -17.50 1.30
CA LYS A 9 -41.06 -16.28 1.76
C LYS A 9 -40.16 -16.54 2.97
N ASP A 10 -40.59 -17.39 3.89
CA ASP A 10 -39.80 -17.74 5.08
C ASP A 10 -38.53 -18.53 4.70
N LEU A 11 -38.66 -19.45 3.73
CA LEU A 11 -37.51 -20.17 3.17
C LEU A 11 -36.53 -19.22 2.49
N GLU A 12 -37.03 -18.30 1.67
CA GLU A 12 -36.20 -17.29 0.99
C GLU A 12 -35.48 -16.38 2.00
N LYS A 13 -36.15 -15.98 3.10
CA LYS A 13 -35.55 -15.18 4.17
C LYS A 13 -34.42 -15.95 4.88
N LYS A 14 -34.66 -17.22 5.22
CA LYS A 14 -33.64 -18.10 5.82
C LYS A 14 -32.43 -18.29 4.89
N GLU A 15 -32.65 -18.44 3.60
CA GLU A 15 -31.56 -18.57 2.62
C GLU A 15 -30.74 -17.28 2.51
N LYS A 16 -31.41 -16.12 2.48
CA LYS A 16 -30.75 -14.80 2.50
C LYS A 16 -29.94 -14.59 3.77
N GLU A 17 -30.45 -14.99 4.93
CA GLU A 17 -29.75 -14.88 6.22
C GLU A 17 -28.50 -15.77 6.25
N LYS A 18 -28.59 -17.01 5.74
CA LYS A 18 -27.42 -17.89 5.58
C LYS A 18 -26.36 -17.27 4.67
N LYS A 19 -26.75 -16.74 3.51
CA LYS A 19 -25.84 -16.05 2.58
C LYS A 19 -25.20 -14.82 3.22
N TYR A 20 -25.97 -14.06 4.00
CA TYR A 20 -25.46 -12.89 4.73
C TYR A 20 -24.43 -13.29 5.80
N LYS A 21 -24.73 -14.32 6.61
CA LYS A 21 -23.82 -14.82 7.64
C LYS A 21 -22.51 -15.36 7.04
N ALA A 22 -22.60 -16.10 5.94
CA ALA A 22 -21.42 -16.56 5.19
C ALA A 22 -20.56 -15.39 4.69
N ARG A 23 -21.18 -14.36 4.07
CA ARG A 23 -20.45 -13.16 3.62
C ARG A 23 -19.84 -12.36 4.77
N LYS A 24 -20.54 -12.26 5.91
CA LYS A 24 -20.03 -11.60 7.11
C LYS A 24 -18.79 -12.30 7.62
N MET A 25 -18.81 -13.62 7.71
CA MET A 25 -17.73 -14.42 8.30
C MET A 25 -16.64 -14.84 7.30
N HIS A 26 -16.68 -14.38 6.04
CA HIS A 26 -15.76 -14.86 4.98
C HIS A 26 -14.27 -14.60 5.28
N TYR A 27 -13.95 -13.61 6.12
CA TYR A 27 -12.58 -13.28 6.52
C TYR A 27 -11.96 -14.28 7.51
N LEU A 28 -12.75 -15.21 8.07
CA LEU A 28 -12.28 -16.22 9.02
C LEU A 28 -11.84 -17.52 8.34
N LEU A 29 -12.02 -17.63 7.02
CA LEU A 29 -11.72 -18.84 6.24
C LEU A 29 -10.84 -18.44 5.05
N SER A 30 -9.51 -18.57 5.21
CA SER A 30 -8.47 -18.41 4.17
C SER A 30 -8.22 -16.95 3.73
N THR A 31 -6.99 -16.53 3.42
CA THR A 31 -6.13 -17.13 2.39
C THR A 31 -4.64 -17.05 2.71
N GLU A 32 -3.94 -18.17 2.60
CA GLU A 32 -2.59 -18.15 2.04
C GLU A 32 -2.69 -17.59 0.62
N GLN A 33 -1.95 -16.53 0.34
CA GLN A 33 -1.98 -15.88 -0.98
C GLN A 33 -1.18 -16.71 -1.98
N ILE A 34 -1.87 -17.30 -2.96
CA ILE A 34 -1.23 -17.98 -4.10
C ILE A 34 -1.34 -17.07 -5.32
N ALA A 35 -0.18 -16.73 -5.92
CA ALA A 35 -0.14 -15.98 -7.17
C ALA A 35 -0.73 -16.80 -8.32
N GLY A 36 -1.55 -16.19 -9.17
CA GLY A 36 -2.07 -16.82 -10.40
C GLY A 36 -3.38 -17.60 -10.28
N ILE A 37 -4.11 -17.51 -9.15
CA ILE A 37 -5.48 -18.07 -9.04
C ILE A 37 -6.45 -17.36 -9.99
N TYR A 38 -6.32 -16.04 -10.13
CA TYR A 38 -7.14 -15.23 -11.05
C TYR A 38 -6.36 -14.94 -12.33
N ASN A 39 -7.05 -14.92 -13.48
CA ASN A 39 -6.47 -14.58 -14.78
C ASN A 39 -5.20 -15.38 -15.11
N SER A 40 -5.23 -16.70 -14.91
CA SER A 40 -4.09 -17.56 -15.25
C SER A 40 -3.71 -17.38 -16.74
N PRO A 41 -2.47 -16.99 -17.07
CA PRO A 41 -2.06 -16.76 -18.45
C PRO A 41 -2.06 -18.05 -19.30
N PHE A 42 -2.14 -19.21 -18.66
CA PHE A 42 -2.17 -20.52 -19.32
C PHE A 42 -3.58 -20.94 -19.76
N ARG A 43 -4.62 -20.18 -19.37
CA ARG A 43 -6.02 -20.52 -19.67
C ARG A 43 -6.64 -19.44 -20.56
N LYS A 44 -7.35 -19.86 -21.61
CA LYS A 44 -8.05 -18.94 -22.53
C LYS A 44 -9.26 -18.25 -21.88
N SER A 45 -9.85 -18.87 -20.86
CA SER A 45 -10.99 -18.35 -20.11
C SER A 45 -10.77 -18.57 -18.60
N PRO A 46 -11.35 -17.72 -17.74
CA PRO A 46 -11.34 -17.93 -16.29
C PRO A 46 -11.87 -19.30 -15.89
N ASP A 47 -11.35 -19.84 -14.79
CA ASP A 47 -11.88 -21.07 -14.20
C ASP A 47 -13.32 -20.85 -13.69
N PRO A 48 -14.22 -21.86 -13.73
CA PRO A 48 -15.55 -21.73 -13.13
C PRO A 48 -15.51 -21.31 -11.66
N MET A 49 -14.52 -21.77 -10.88
CA MET A 49 -14.34 -21.34 -9.49
C MET A 49 -13.94 -19.87 -9.38
N GLU A 50 -13.11 -19.39 -10.31
CA GLU A 50 -12.70 -17.99 -10.40
C GLU A 50 -13.92 -17.06 -10.57
N LEU A 51 -14.88 -17.46 -11.41
CA LEU A 51 -16.12 -16.72 -11.63
C LEU A 51 -16.96 -16.62 -10.36
N LEU A 52 -17.06 -17.71 -9.59
CA LEU A 52 -17.78 -17.72 -8.32
C LEU A 52 -17.10 -16.82 -7.27
N LEU A 53 -15.77 -16.85 -7.19
CA LEU A 53 -15.03 -16.01 -6.26
C LEU A 53 -15.10 -14.52 -6.61
N ARG A 54 -15.14 -14.17 -7.90
CA ARG A 54 -15.40 -12.77 -8.33
C ARG A 54 -16.76 -12.24 -7.87
N GLN A 55 -17.75 -13.13 -7.73
CA GLN A 55 -19.08 -12.77 -7.23
C GLN A 55 -19.11 -12.62 -5.70
N SER A 56 -18.20 -13.29 -4.97
CA SER A 56 -18.10 -13.18 -3.52
C SER A 56 -17.44 -11.86 -3.11
N LYS A 57 -18.22 -10.78 -3.10
CA LYS A 57 -17.78 -9.49 -2.55
C LYS A 57 -17.96 -9.46 -1.03
N PRO A 58 -16.96 -8.98 -0.27
CA PRO A 58 -17.11 -8.74 1.16
C PRO A 58 -18.32 -7.84 1.41
N LEU A 59 -18.90 -7.93 2.60
CA LEU A 59 -19.89 -6.93 3.00
C LEU A 59 -19.19 -5.57 3.03
N SER A 60 -19.51 -4.71 2.06
CA SER A 60 -19.08 -3.32 2.09
C SER A 60 -19.65 -2.73 3.38
N HIS A 61 -18.76 -2.34 4.30
CA HIS A 61 -19.17 -1.48 5.38
C HIS A 61 -19.73 -0.22 4.72
N ARG A 62 -20.94 0.20 5.11
CA ARG A 62 -21.55 1.44 4.62
C ARG A 62 -20.59 2.55 5.02
N GLN A 63 -19.70 2.93 4.10
CA GLN A 63 -18.85 4.08 4.29
C GLN A 63 -19.82 5.22 4.52
N GLN A 64 -19.83 5.75 5.74
CA GLN A 64 -20.37 7.07 5.95
C GLN A 64 -19.70 7.92 4.89
N ARG A 65 -20.50 8.57 4.04
CA ARG A 65 -19.96 9.57 3.13
C ARG A 65 -19.41 10.66 4.03
N VAL A 66 -18.15 10.53 4.43
CA VAL A 66 -17.40 11.62 5.01
C VAL A 66 -17.38 12.63 3.89
N LYS A 67 -18.21 13.66 3.99
CA LYS A 67 -18.08 14.83 3.14
C LYS A 67 -16.76 15.45 3.55
N SER A 68 -15.66 14.94 3.00
CA SER A 68 -14.38 15.59 3.10
C SER A 68 -14.57 16.95 2.44
N PRO A 69 -14.34 18.06 3.15
CA PRO A 69 -14.42 19.39 2.54
C PRO A 69 -13.34 19.58 1.45
N PHE A 70 -12.44 18.61 1.26
CA PHE A 70 -11.25 18.70 0.42
C PHE A 70 -11.34 17.97 -0.94
N THR A 71 -12.46 17.36 -1.30
CA THR A 71 -12.50 16.51 -2.52
C THR A 71 -12.72 17.26 -3.82
N TYR A 72 -13.02 18.56 -3.80
CA TYR A 72 -13.35 19.27 -5.04
C TYR A 72 -12.12 19.81 -5.79
N ASP A 73 -10.99 20.05 -5.12
CA ASP A 73 -9.86 20.74 -5.76
C ASP A 73 -8.67 19.85 -6.12
N LEU A 74 -8.62 18.60 -5.65
CA LEU A 74 -7.40 17.79 -5.78
C LEU A 74 -7.34 16.90 -7.04
N TYR A 75 -8.47 16.59 -7.69
CA TYR A 75 -8.48 15.68 -8.85
C TYR A 75 -9.49 16.10 -9.93
N ASP A 76 -8.98 16.64 -11.04
CA ASP A 76 -9.71 16.75 -12.32
C ASP A 76 -9.57 15.44 -13.10
N TRP A 77 -10.05 14.33 -12.52
CA TRP A 77 -10.10 13.02 -13.18
C TRP A 77 -11.43 12.89 -13.94
N PRO A 78 -11.46 12.47 -15.22
CA PRO A 78 -10.43 11.72 -15.95
C PRO A 78 -9.51 12.57 -16.84
N THR A 79 -9.72 13.88 -16.89
CA THR A 79 -9.10 14.73 -17.91
C THR A 79 -7.66 15.14 -17.59
N CYS A 80 -7.24 15.07 -16.32
CA CYS A 80 -5.89 15.34 -15.81
C CYS A 80 -5.19 16.54 -16.45
N LYS A 81 -5.94 17.62 -16.73
CA LYS A 81 -5.39 18.78 -17.43
C LYS A 81 -4.52 19.66 -16.54
N ARG A 82 -4.59 19.46 -15.22
CA ARG A 82 -3.85 20.24 -14.23
C ARG A 82 -2.86 19.31 -13.51
N PRO A 83 -1.58 19.72 -13.34
CA PRO A 83 -0.66 19.00 -12.46
C PRO A 83 -1.24 18.97 -11.04
N PRO A 84 -1.00 17.91 -10.25
CA PRO A 84 -1.46 17.84 -8.87
C PRO A 84 -0.88 19.03 -8.09
N ALA A 85 -1.72 20.02 -7.83
CA ALA A 85 -1.38 21.10 -6.92
C ALA A 85 -1.50 20.51 -5.51
N PHE A 86 -0.36 20.34 -4.83
CA PHE A 86 -0.41 20.18 -3.38
C PHE A 86 -1.08 21.43 -2.83
N PRO A 87 -2.15 21.32 -2.03
CA PRO A 87 -2.78 22.49 -1.45
C PRO A 87 -1.69 23.26 -0.70
N THR A 88 -1.49 24.51 -1.10
CA THR A 88 -0.70 25.46 -0.32
C THR A 88 -1.59 25.85 0.84
N GLU A 89 -1.74 24.93 1.80
CA GLU A 89 -2.45 25.22 3.04
C GLU A 89 -1.79 26.42 3.69
N GLU A 90 -2.59 27.40 4.13
CA GLU A 90 -2.09 28.46 5.00
C GLU A 90 -1.39 27.79 6.20
N PRO A 91 -0.18 28.24 6.57
CA PRO A 91 0.54 27.64 7.68
C PRO A 91 -0.37 27.73 8.91
N LEU A 92 -0.73 26.56 9.46
CA LEU A 92 -1.48 26.48 10.69
C LEU A 92 -0.81 27.40 11.74
N PRO A 93 -1.60 28.10 12.58
CA PRO A 93 -1.03 28.92 13.64
C PRO A 93 -0.03 28.06 14.40
N PRO A 94 1.16 28.60 14.74
CA PRO A 94 2.22 27.80 15.32
C PRO A 94 1.75 27.18 16.64
N ILE A 95 1.22 25.95 16.56
CA ILE A 95 1.02 25.08 17.71
C ILE A 95 2.42 24.96 18.28
N GLY A 96 2.61 25.51 19.48
CA GLY A 96 3.92 25.80 20.05
C GLY A 96 4.89 24.68 19.72
N ARG A 97 5.97 25.00 19.02
CA ARG A 97 6.99 24.05 18.56
C ARG A 97 7.73 23.47 19.76
N GLN A 98 7.03 22.72 20.59
CA GLN A 98 7.60 22.01 21.72
C GLN A 98 8.47 20.92 21.11
N LYS A 99 9.70 20.81 21.62
CA LYS A 99 10.58 19.71 21.26
C LYS A 99 9.83 18.41 21.56
N PRO A 100 9.67 17.51 20.58
CA PRO A 100 9.01 16.23 20.83
C PRO A 100 9.72 15.52 21.98
N GLN A 101 8.94 14.97 22.91
CA GLN A 101 9.49 14.31 24.09
C GLN A 101 10.28 13.07 23.68
N GLY A 102 11.61 13.10 23.88
CA GLY A 102 12.51 11.99 23.58
C GLY A 102 13.83 12.45 22.97
N PRO A 103 14.71 11.51 22.60
CA PRO A 103 15.99 11.79 21.95
C PRO A 103 15.80 12.09 20.45
N PHE A 104 14.79 12.89 20.10
CA PHE A 104 14.51 13.27 18.74
C PHE A 104 15.42 14.43 18.32
N ARG A 105 15.93 14.33 17.08
CA ARG A 105 16.70 15.38 16.43
C ARG A 105 15.84 16.60 16.15
N ASP A 106 16.48 17.75 15.98
CA ASP A 106 15.75 18.97 15.67
C ASP A 106 15.01 18.83 14.34
N THR A 107 13.80 19.39 14.29
CA THR A 107 12.93 19.38 13.11
C THR A 107 13.64 19.95 11.88
N ALA A 108 14.45 21.00 12.04
CA ALA A 108 15.22 21.58 10.94
C ALA A 108 16.25 20.60 10.37
N GLU A 109 16.92 19.82 11.23
CA GLU A 109 17.90 18.82 10.80
C GLU A 109 17.24 17.66 10.06
N VAL A 110 16.11 17.17 10.56
CA VAL A 110 15.34 16.09 9.92
C VAL A 110 14.87 16.53 8.54
N LEU A 111 14.35 17.75 8.41
CA LEU A 111 13.93 18.29 7.12
C LEU A 111 15.12 18.45 6.15
N ARG A 112 16.25 18.98 6.63
CA ARG A 112 17.47 19.10 5.83
C ARG A 112 17.96 17.73 5.34
N GLN A 113 17.89 16.70 6.17
CA GLN A 113 18.26 15.34 5.79
C GLN A 113 17.28 14.74 4.76
N ARG A 114 15.97 14.95 4.95
CA ARG A 114 14.93 14.45 4.04
C ARG A 114 15.02 15.06 2.65
N TYR A 115 15.34 16.36 2.57
CA TYR A 115 15.47 17.09 1.31
C TYR A 115 16.90 17.22 0.82
N LYS A 116 17.86 16.50 1.42
CA LYS A 116 19.24 16.46 0.92
C LYS A 116 19.18 15.89 -0.51
N PRO A 117 19.69 16.62 -1.53
CA PRO A 117 19.71 16.10 -2.88
C PRO A 117 20.50 14.79 -2.91
N LEU A 118 20.01 13.83 -3.71
CA LEU A 118 20.77 12.62 -3.96
C LEU A 118 22.07 13.02 -4.64
N GLU A 119 23.19 12.68 -4.02
CA GLU A 119 24.52 12.74 -4.62
C GLU A 119 24.75 11.37 -5.26
N PRO A 120 24.52 11.18 -6.59
CA PRO A 120 24.72 9.90 -7.24
C PRO A 120 26.22 9.58 -7.29
N THR A 121 26.70 8.84 -6.30
CA THR A 121 28.09 8.40 -6.24
C THR A 121 28.22 7.05 -6.96
N LEU A 122 28.31 7.06 -8.30
CA LEU A 122 28.66 5.84 -9.04
C LEU A 122 30.13 5.52 -8.79
N ARG A 123 30.41 4.42 -8.09
CA ARG A 123 31.78 3.93 -7.84
C ARG A 123 32.10 2.83 -8.86
N VAL A 124 33.22 2.97 -9.56
CA VAL A 124 33.71 1.99 -10.54
C VAL A 124 35.06 1.47 -10.07
N ALA A 125 35.18 0.15 -9.92
CA ALA A 125 36.44 -0.53 -9.67
C ALA A 125 36.75 -1.40 -10.89
N ALA A 126 37.92 -1.21 -11.48
CA ALA A 126 38.41 -1.99 -12.61
C ALA A 126 39.80 -2.54 -12.28
N SER A 127 40.06 -3.78 -12.70
CA SER A 127 41.34 -4.44 -12.55
C SER A 127 41.77 -4.98 -13.90
N ILE A 128 43.00 -4.66 -14.30
CA ILE A 128 43.58 -5.05 -15.59
C ILE A 128 44.10 -6.49 -15.55
N ASN A 129 44.71 -6.88 -14.42
CA ASN A 129 45.51 -8.11 -14.31
C ASN A 129 44.89 -9.17 -13.39
N SER A 130 43.74 -8.87 -12.77
CA SER A 130 43.12 -9.74 -11.78
C SER A 130 41.64 -9.98 -12.09
N PRO A 131 41.10 -11.16 -11.74
CA PRO A 131 39.69 -11.50 -11.97
C PRO A 131 38.75 -10.48 -11.35
N LEU A 132 37.58 -10.30 -11.96
CA LEU A 132 36.53 -9.37 -11.53
C LEU A 132 36.21 -9.47 -10.02
N GLU A 133 36.24 -10.67 -9.45
CA GLU A 133 35.95 -10.90 -8.04
C GLU A 133 36.98 -10.23 -7.12
N LYS A 134 38.27 -10.19 -7.48
CA LYS A 134 39.29 -9.51 -6.68
C LYS A 134 39.09 -8.00 -6.64
N ALA A 135 38.72 -7.39 -7.77
CA ALA A 135 38.39 -5.96 -7.83
C ALA A 135 37.18 -5.62 -6.94
N ARG A 136 36.18 -6.51 -6.88
CA ARG A 136 35.02 -6.35 -5.98
C ARG A 136 35.41 -6.46 -4.51
N GLU A 137 36.26 -7.42 -4.16
CA GLU A 137 36.76 -7.60 -2.80
C GLU A 137 37.62 -6.42 -2.32
N GLU A 138 38.48 -5.88 -3.18
CA GLU A 138 39.29 -4.70 -2.88
C GLU A 138 38.42 -3.46 -2.65
N MET A 139 37.41 -3.24 -3.51
CA MET A 139 36.45 -2.15 -3.35
C MET A 139 35.71 -2.27 -2.00
N LYS A 140 35.24 -3.46 -1.65
CA LYS A 140 34.61 -3.72 -0.33
C LYS A 140 35.58 -3.45 0.82
N ARG A 141 36.84 -3.88 0.71
CA ARG A 141 37.87 -3.69 1.74
C ARG A 141 38.21 -2.21 1.94
N GLU A 142 38.25 -1.44 0.86
CA GLU A 142 38.42 0.02 0.92
C GLU A 142 37.24 0.73 1.58
N GLU A 143 36.02 0.34 1.26
CA GLU A 143 34.82 0.87 1.92
C GLU A 143 34.83 0.56 3.41
N TRP A 144 35.19 -0.67 3.78
CA TRP A 144 35.31 -1.09 5.18
C TRP A 144 36.35 -0.26 5.93
N ARG A 145 37.52 0.00 5.31
CA ARG A 145 38.56 0.87 5.89
C ARG A 145 38.12 2.33 6.05
N LYS A 146 37.26 2.82 5.15
CA LYS A 146 36.74 4.21 5.18
C LYS A 146 35.56 4.39 6.14
N CYS A 147 34.88 3.31 6.51
CA CYS A 147 33.88 3.33 7.59
C CYS A 147 34.58 3.50 8.94
N ILE A 148 34.95 4.73 9.28
CA ILE A 148 35.28 5.11 10.65
C ILE A 148 33.98 4.95 11.44
N HIS A 149 33.91 3.92 12.27
CA HIS A 149 32.90 3.86 13.31
C HIS A 149 33.40 4.81 14.39
N ASP A 150 32.63 5.85 14.69
CA ASP A 150 32.89 6.70 15.84
C ASP A 150 32.82 5.80 17.10
N ASN A 151 33.98 5.38 17.58
CA ASN A 151 34.09 4.70 18.87
C ASN A 151 34.03 5.80 19.94
N GLU A 152 32.83 6.04 20.47
CA GLU A 152 32.66 6.62 21.82
C GLU A 152 32.96 5.56 22.89
#